data_AF-A0A060WCF5-F1
#
_entry.id   AF-A0A060WCF5-F1
#
_cell.length_a   1.000
_cell.length_b   1.000
_cell.length_c   1.000
_cell.angle_alpha   90.00
_cell.angle_beta   90.00
_cell.angle_gamma   90.00
#
_symmetry.space_group_name_H-M   'P 1'
#
loop_
_entity.id
_entity.type
_entity.pdbx_description
1 polymer ?
#
loop_
_entity_poly.entity_id
_entity_poly.type
_entity_poly.pdbx_seq_one_letter_code
_entity_poly.pdbx_strand_id
1 'polypeptide(L)'
;MMCRCHTDNVSPVSDRQDLEEPSKVEVLQEPLLEALKIYSRKRRPSMPLMFPKVLMKITDLRSISAKGAERVVTLKMEIPGSMPPLIQEMLEEMENLEKQKHSEEEQRADKNITPTHTHSPCPHST
;
A
#
# COMPACT_ATOMS: atom_id res chain seq x y z
N MET A 1 15.91 33.52 3.58
CA MET A 1 14.86 32.87 4.39
C MET A 1 14.58 31.53 3.74
N MET A 2 15.32 30.48 4.11
CA MET A 2 15.15 29.14 3.53
C MET A 2 14.07 28.37 4.29
N CYS A 3 13.20 27.73 3.51
CA CYS A 3 12.02 26.99 3.94
C CYS A 3 12.31 25.93 5.00
N ARG A 4 11.44 25.84 6.00
CA ARG A 4 11.36 24.72 6.93
C ARG A 4 10.95 23.48 6.16
N CYS A 5 11.89 22.57 5.89
CA CYS A 5 11.56 21.20 5.58
C CYS A 5 10.98 20.58 6.85
N HIS A 6 9.65 20.56 6.95
CA HIS A 6 8.98 19.72 7.92
C HIS A 6 9.34 18.28 7.59
N THR A 7 10.03 17.61 8.51
CA THR A 7 10.06 16.16 8.57
C THR A 7 8.69 15.70 9.03
N ASP A 8 7.69 15.84 8.17
CA ASP A 8 6.34 15.34 8.44
C ASP A 8 6.33 13.85 8.14
N ASN A 9 6.30 13.11 9.24
CA ASN A 9 5.50 11.90 9.40
C ASN A 9 5.66 10.84 8.29
N VAL A 10 6.79 10.13 8.31
CA VAL A 10 6.80 8.75 7.81
C VAL A 10 6.03 7.96 8.85
N SER A 11 4.73 7.79 8.66
CA SER A 11 3.90 6.81 9.37
C SER A 11 4.01 5.49 8.62
N PRO A 12 4.93 4.58 9.00
CA PRO A 12 5.06 3.32 8.29
C PRO A 12 3.78 2.49 8.39
N VAL A 13 2.91 2.64 9.39
CA VAL A 13 1.91 1.58 9.69
C VAL A 13 0.46 1.96 9.42
N SER A 14 0.20 3.09 8.77
CA SER A 14 -1.15 3.46 8.39
C SER A 14 -1.66 2.85 7.08
N ASP A 15 -0.98 1.83 6.52
CA ASP A 15 -1.35 1.21 5.24
C ASP A 15 -2.45 0.15 5.36
N ARG A 16 -2.80 -0.29 6.59
CA ARG A 16 -3.91 -1.21 6.82
C ARG A 16 -5.23 -0.45 6.95
N GLN A 17 -6.04 -0.51 5.91
CA GLN A 17 -7.34 0.18 5.82
C GLN A 17 -8.45 -0.54 6.61
N ASP A 18 -8.20 -1.78 7.02
CA ASP A 18 -9.10 -2.68 7.74
C ASP A 18 -9.04 -2.55 9.27
N LEU A 19 -8.26 -1.59 9.79
CA LEU A 19 -8.13 -1.38 11.24
C LEU A 19 -9.37 -0.71 11.83
N GLU A 20 -9.97 -1.32 12.86
CA GLU A 20 -11.06 -0.71 13.64
C GLU A 20 -10.60 0.54 14.39
N GLU A 21 -9.36 0.52 14.93
CA GLU A 21 -8.82 1.58 15.77
C GLU A 21 -7.39 1.99 15.33
N PRO A 22 -7.23 2.63 14.15
CA PRO A 22 -5.92 2.95 13.58
C PRO A 22 -5.09 3.88 14.50
N SER A 23 -5.75 4.81 15.21
CA SER A 23 -5.07 5.72 16.14
C SER A 23 -4.40 5.00 17.31
N LYS A 24 -4.98 3.89 17.81
CA LYS A 24 -4.32 3.10 18.87
C LYS A 24 -3.06 2.42 18.35
N VAL A 25 -3.10 1.96 17.11
CA VAL A 25 -1.95 1.32 16.45
C VAL A 25 -0.81 2.33 16.25
N GLU A 26 -1.11 3.58 15.91
CA GLU A 26 -0.12 4.66 15.83
C GLU A 26 0.55 4.90 17.19
N VAL A 27 -0.25 5.10 18.25
CA VAL A 27 0.24 5.30 19.63
C VAL A 27 1.12 4.14 20.11
N LEU A 28 0.75 2.90 19.79
CA LEU A 28 1.54 1.72 20.17
C LEU A 28 2.91 1.65 19.48
N GLN A 29 3.09 2.31 18.34
CA GLN A 29 4.33 2.26 17.59
C GLN A 29 5.29 3.39 17.88
N GLU A 30 4.81 4.56 18.28
CA GLU A 30 5.65 5.67 18.72
C GLU A 30 6.78 5.22 19.68
N PRO A 31 6.52 4.44 20.76
CA PRO A 31 7.58 3.97 21.64
C PRO A 31 8.57 3.03 20.95
N LEU A 32 8.12 2.22 19.99
CA LEU A 32 8.99 1.32 19.23
C LEU A 32 9.94 2.11 18.30
N LEU A 33 9.42 3.14 17.62
CA LEU A 33 10.20 4.01 16.75
C LEU A 33 11.21 4.83 17.54
N GLU A 34 10.83 5.39 18.68
CA GLU A 34 11.74 6.16 19.53
C GLU A 34 12.81 5.24 20.15
N ALA A 35 12.44 4.03 20.60
CA ALA A 35 13.41 3.04 21.07
C ALA A 35 14.42 2.65 19.97
N LEU A 36 13.96 2.41 18.74
CA LEU A 36 14.82 2.09 17.60
C LEU A 36 15.78 3.24 17.26
N LYS A 37 15.31 4.48 17.33
CA LYS A 37 16.11 5.69 17.10
C LYS A 37 17.21 5.86 18.15
N ILE A 38 16.86 5.75 19.44
CA ILE A 38 17.81 5.81 20.55
C ILE A 38 18.86 4.72 20.40
N TYR A 39 18.42 3.48 20.17
CA TYR A 39 19.31 2.33 19.98
C TYR A 39 20.28 2.54 18.82
N SER A 40 19.78 2.98 17.67
CA SER A 40 20.60 3.24 16.48
C SER A 40 21.69 4.27 16.74
N ARG A 41 21.33 5.37 17.42
CA ARG A 41 22.28 6.44 17.78
C ARG A 41 23.33 5.96 18.78
N LYS A 42 22.92 5.18 19.79
CA LYS A 42 23.84 4.63 20.79
C LYS A 42 24.81 3.62 20.19
N ARG A 43 24.34 2.77 19.28
CA ARG A 43 25.14 1.69 18.68
C ARG A 43 26.06 2.16 17.55
N ARG A 44 25.68 3.21 16.81
CA ARG A 44 26.43 3.74 15.66
C ARG A 44 26.53 5.27 15.72
N PRO A 45 27.25 5.84 16.71
CA PRO A 45 27.29 7.28 16.94
C PRO A 45 27.89 8.08 15.77
N SER A 46 28.84 7.50 15.03
CA SER A 46 29.46 8.12 13.85
C SER A 46 28.58 8.08 12.58
N MET A 47 27.41 7.43 12.63
CA MET A 47 26.51 7.26 11.49
C MET A 47 25.08 7.72 11.83
N PRO A 48 24.83 9.04 11.87
CA PRO A 48 23.53 9.60 12.31
C PRO A 48 22.35 9.20 11.41
N LEU A 49 22.64 8.82 10.17
CA LEU A 49 21.65 8.37 9.17
C LEU A 49 21.29 6.88 9.29
N MET A 50 21.78 6.15 10.30
CA MET A 50 21.45 4.72 10.46
C MET A 50 19.98 4.50 10.76
N PHE A 51 19.37 5.31 11.63
CA PHE A 51 17.94 5.17 11.93
C PHE A 51 17.06 5.36 10.68
N PRO A 52 17.21 6.46 9.90
CA PRO A 52 16.52 6.58 8.61
C PRO A 52 16.80 5.43 7.64
N LYS A 53 18.06 4.99 7.50
CA LYS A 53 18.41 3.88 6.59
C LYS A 53 17.76 2.55 6.96
N VAL A 54 17.68 2.24 8.26
CA VAL A 54 17.00 1.04 8.75
C VAL A 54 15.50 1.15 8.54
N LEU A 55 14.91 2.32 8.79
CA LEU A 55 13.48 2.56 8.49
C LEU A 55 13.16 2.34 7.01
N MET A 56 14.00 2.81 6.09
CA MET A 56 13.80 2.58 4.64
C MET A 56 13.77 1.09 4.27
N LYS A 57 14.42 0.21 5.06
CA LYS A 57 14.35 -1.24 4.83
C LYS A 57 12.95 -1.81 5.01
N ILE A 58 12.08 -1.14 5.75
CA ILE A 58 10.67 -1.53 5.88
C ILE A 58 9.96 -1.37 4.53
N THR A 59 10.19 -0.25 3.82
CA THR A 59 9.60 -0.02 2.49
C THR A 59 10.17 -0.98 1.44
N ASP A 60 11.49 -1.23 1.47
CA ASP A 60 12.12 -2.25 0.61
C ASP A 60 11.46 -3.63 0.84
N LEU A 61 11.26 -4.00 2.11
CA LEU A 61 10.66 -5.28 2.50
C LEU A 61 9.20 -5.41 2.04
N ARG A 62 8.40 -4.32 2.10
CA ARG A 62 7.03 -4.33 1.55
C ARG A 62 7.00 -4.64 0.06
N SER A 63 7.91 -4.01 -0.67
CA SER A 63 8.03 -4.20 -2.12
C SER A 63 8.39 -5.65 -2.47
N ILE A 64 9.25 -6.28 -1.66
CA ILE A 64 9.59 -7.71 -1.82
C ILE A 64 8.42 -8.61 -1.41
N SER A 65 7.72 -8.28 -0.31
CA SER A 65 6.59 -9.05 0.20
C SER A 65 5.43 -9.11 -0.80
N ALA A 66 5.12 -8.01 -1.48
CA ALA A 66 4.08 -7.99 -2.53
C ALA A 66 4.40 -8.97 -3.66
N LYS A 67 5.65 -8.93 -4.18
CA LYS A 67 6.13 -9.89 -5.19
C LYS A 67 6.11 -11.34 -4.70
N GLY A 68 6.41 -11.54 -3.41
CA GLY A 68 6.31 -12.84 -2.76
C GLY A 68 4.89 -13.40 -2.78
N ALA A 69 3.90 -12.57 -2.45
CA ALA A 69 2.48 -12.97 -2.48
C ALA A 69 2.03 -13.36 -3.89
N GLU A 70 2.36 -12.55 -4.90
CA GLU A 70 2.10 -12.87 -6.32
C GLU A 70 2.71 -14.23 -6.71
N ARG A 71 3.94 -14.51 -6.27
CA ARG A 71 4.59 -15.81 -6.55
C ARG A 71 3.83 -16.95 -5.87
N VAL A 72 3.36 -16.80 -4.64
CA VAL A 72 2.62 -17.87 -3.96
C VAL A 72 1.28 -18.17 -4.66
N VAL A 73 0.62 -17.14 -5.21
CA VAL A 73 -0.58 -17.33 -6.06
C VAL A 73 -0.25 -18.23 -7.25
N THR A 74 0.84 -17.96 -7.97
CA THR A 74 1.26 -18.81 -9.10
C THR A 74 1.66 -20.22 -8.64
N LEU A 75 2.31 -20.34 -7.49
CA LEU A 75 2.75 -21.63 -6.94
C LEU A 75 1.57 -22.53 -6.58
N LYS A 76 0.45 -21.95 -6.13
CA LYS A 76 -0.82 -22.66 -5.89
C LYS A 76 -1.33 -23.38 -7.15
N MET A 77 -0.94 -22.92 -8.34
CA MET A 77 -1.28 -23.54 -9.62
C MET A 77 -0.21 -24.53 -10.12
N GLU A 78 1.05 -24.40 -9.67
CA GLU A 78 2.19 -25.22 -10.13
C GLU A 78 2.33 -26.55 -9.36
N ILE A 79 1.96 -26.58 -8.07
CA ILE A 79 2.15 -27.77 -7.23
C ILE A 79 0.93 -28.70 -7.32
N PRO A 80 1.12 -30.01 -7.52
CA PRO A 80 0.04 -30.98 -7.37
C PRO A 80 -0.32 -31.13 -5.87
N GLY A 81 -1.55 -30.74 -5.52
CA GLY A 81 -2.04 -30.75 -4.13
C GLY A 81 -2.58 -29.38 -3.72
N SER A 82 -3.11 -29.28 -2.50
CA SER A 82 -3.56 -27.99 -1.95
C SER A 82 -2.40 -27.25 -1.29
N MET A 83 -2.44 -25.91 -1.32
CA MET A 83 -1.55 -25.06 -0.53
C MET A 83 -1.63 -25.45 0.96
N PRO A 84 -0.52 -25.46 1.73
CA PRO A 84 -0.58 -25.73 3.16
C PRO A 84 -1.52 -24.76 3.90
N PRO A 85 -2.32 -25.24 4.87
CA PRO A 85 -3.44 -24.47 5.43
C PRO A 85 -3.00 -23.15 6.08
N LEU A 86 -1.90 -23.14 6.84
CA LEU A 86 -1.39 -21.91 7.46
C LEU A 86 -0.97 -20.85 6.42
N ILE A 87 -0.33 -21.28 5.32
CA ILE A 87 0.09 -20.37 4.26
C ILE A 87 -1.15 -19.83 3.53
N GLN A 88 -2.15 -20.69 3.33
CA GLN A 88 -3.41 -20.30 2.72
C GLN A 88 -4.15 -19.26 3.58
N GLU A 89 -4.32 -19.51 4.88
CA GLU A 89 -4.95 -18.57 5.83
C GLU A 89 -4.24 -17.20 5.83
N MET A 90 -2.90 -17.20 5.84
CA MET A 90 -2.10 -15.96 5.78
C MET A 90 -2.26 -15.19 4.46
N LEU A 91 -2.72 -15.82 3.39
CA LEU A 91 -2.91 -15.19 2.06
C LEU A 91 -4.36 -14.83 1.76
N GLU A 92 -5.33 -15.51 2.38
CA GLU A 92 -6.76 -15.25 2.20
C GLU A 92 -7.14 -13.83 2.65
N GLU A 93 -6.47 -13.30 3.66
CA GLU A 93 -6.60 -11.90 4.07
C GLU A 93 -6.11 -10.94 2.97
N MET A 94 -5.09 -11.31 2.19
CA MET A 94 -4.51 -10.45 1.15
C MET A 94 -5.32 -10.43 -0.15
N GLU A 95 -5.86 -11.58 -0.58
CA GLU A 95 -6.69 -11.69 -1.80
C GLU A 95 -7.96 -10.82 -1.73
N ASN A 96 -8.54 -10.66 -0.53
CA ASN A 96 -9.75 -9.86 -0.36
C ASN A 96 -9.49 -8.35 -0.52
N LEU A 97 -8.30 -7.86 -0.15
CA LEU A 97 -7.90 -6.47 -0.38
C LEU A 97 -7.65 -6.18 -1.88
N GLU A 98 -7.15 -7.17 -2.64
CA GLU A 98 -6.93 -7.01 -4.09
C GLU A 98 -8.25 -7.04 -4.87
N LYS A 99 -9.20 -7.90 -4.49
CA LYS A 99 -10.55 -7.95 -5.10
C LYS A 99 -11.34 -6.66 -4.88
N GLN A 100 -11.15 -5.96 -3.76
CA GLN A 100 -11.75 -4.65 -3.51
C GLN A 100 -11.14 -3.55 -4.39
N LYS A 101 -9.82 -3.57 -4.62
CA LYS A 101 -9.17 -2.61 -5.54
C LYS A 101 -9.61 -2.79 -7.00
N HIS A 102 -9.79 -4.03 -7.46
CA HIS A 102 -10.21 -4.31 -8.83
C HIS A 102 -11.68 -3.91 -9.10
N SER A 103 -12.54 -4.01 -8.08
CA SER A 103 -13.96 -3.65 -8.19
C SER A 103 -14.23 -2.13 -8.17
N GLU A 104 -13.29 -1.32 -7.70
CA GLU A 104 -13.36 0.15 -7.77
C GLU A 104 -12.92 0.70 -9.16
N GLU A 105 -12.00 0.04 -9.85
CA GLU A 105 -11.58 0.43 -11.21
C GLU A 105 -12.63 0.07 -12.28
N GLU A 106 -13.33 -1.07 -12.14
CA GLU A 106 -14.42 -1.46 -13.06
C GLU A 106 -15.66 -0.56 -12.97
N GLN A 107 -15.92 0.11 -11.84
CA GLN A 107 -17.05 1.05 -11.70
C GLN A 107 -16.78 2.45 -12.29
N ARG A 108 -15.53 2.78 -12.64
CA ARG A 108 -15.19 4.06 -13.28
C ARG A 108 -15.30 4.01 -14.81
N ALA A 109 -15.30 2.82 -15.40
CA ALA A 109 -15.42 2.64 -16.84
C ALA A 109 -16.87 2.76 -17.37
N ASP A 110 -17.89 2.52 -16.54
CA ASP A 110 -19.30 2.46 -16.97
C ASP A 110 -20.12 3.75 -16.72
N LYS A 111 -19.48 4.93 -16.71
CA LYS A 111 -20.18 6.23 -16.58
C LYS A 111 -20.01 7.18 -17.77
N ASN A 112 -19.39 6.74 -18.87
CA ASN A 112 -19.07 7.61 -20.00
C ASN A 112 -19.74 7.24 -21.34
N ILE A 113 -20.93 6.66 -21.31
CA ILE A 113 -21.77 6.52 -22.51
C ILE A 113 -23.10 7.24 -22.28
N THR A 114 -23.09 8.56 -22.45
CA THR A 114 -24.31 9.34 -22.66
C THR A 114 -24.53 9.45 -24.18
N PRO A 115 -25.60 8.91 -24.77
CA PRO A 115 -25.91 9.14 -26.17
C PRO A 115 -26.69 10.45 -26.29
N THR A 116 -26.00 11.57 -26.48
CA THR A 116 -26.66 12.84 -26.79
C THR A 116 -26.99 12.88 -28.28
N HIS A 117 -28.16 12.33 -28.65
CA HIS A 117 -28.79 12.67 -29.92
C HIS A 117 -29.11 14.17 -29.94
N THR A 118 -28.43 14.93 -30.80
CA THR A 118 -28.88 16.28 -31.16
C THR A 118 -28.81 16.41 -32.66
N HIS A 119 -29.97 16.44 -33.31
CA HIS A 119 -30.13 16.78 -34.71
C HIS A 119 -29.82 18.27 -34.90
N SER A 120 -28.90 18.58 -35.81
CA SER A 120 -28.68 19.94 -36.33
C SER A 120 -29.19 20.02 -37.77
N PRO A 121 -30.09 20.96 -38.14
CA PRO A 121 -30.43 21.21 -39.53
C PRO A 121 -29.48 22.26 -40.14
N CYS A 122 -28.94 21.94 -41.32
CA CYS A 122 -28.20 22.89 -42.17
C CYS A 122 -29.17 23.91 -42.82
N PRO A 123 -28.80 25.20 -42.95
CA PRO A 123 -29.45 26.08 -43.89
C PRO A 123 -28.67 26.08 -45.22
N HIS A 124 -29.38 25.77 -46.31
CA HIS A 124 -28.96 26.16 -47.66
C HIS A 124 -29.18 27.66 -47.84
N SER A 125 -28.28 28.32 -48.58
CA SER A 125 -28.61 29.53 -49.34
C SER A 125 -27.68 29.65 -50.55
N THR A 126 -28.37 29.76 -51.70
CA THR A 126 -28.03 30.31 -53.03
C THR A 126 -26.61 30.75 -53.34
#